data_AF-A0A1M6KIE7-F1
#
_entry.id   AF-A0A1M6KIE7-F1
#
_cell.length_a   1.000
_cell.length_b   1.000
_cell.length_c   1.000
_cell.angle_alpha   90.00
_cell.angle_beta   90.00
_cell.angle_gamma   90.00
#
_symmetry.space_group_name_H-M   'P 1'
#
loop_
_entity.id
_entity.type
_entity.pdbx_description
1 polymer ?
#
loop_
_entity_poly.entity_id
_entity_poly.type
_entity_poly.pdbx_seq_one_letter_code
_entity_poly.pdbx_strand_id
1 'polypeptide(L)' 'MQEMVGIGVAAKYLGVTTKTMRIWEDTEGYITKGNVTIKVYRTNGKIRRYVVEDLERLRQVRV' A
#
# COMPACT_ATOMS: atom_id res chain seq x y z
N MET A 1 14.89 0.98 -11.07
CA MET A 1 13.76 0.07 -10.72
C MET A 1 13.12 0.61 -9.46
N GLN A 2 11.79 0.73 -9.42
CA GLN A 2 11.09 1.10 -8.18
C GLN A 2 11.16 -0.07 -7.19
N GLU A 3 11.52 0.20 -5.94
CA GLU A 3 11.55 -0.82 -4.89
C GLU A 3 10.11 -1.20 -4.50
N MET A 4 9.80 -2.50 -4.54
CA MET A 4 8.48 -3.02 -4.22
C MET A 4 8.51 -4.01 -3.05
N VAL A 5 7.67 -3.76 -2.06
CA VAL A 5 7.60 -4.55 -0.84
C VAL A 5 6.27 -5.30 -0.73
N GLY A 6 6.27 -6.41 0.01
CA GLY A 6 5.06 -7.17 0.31
C GLY A 6 4.19 -6.49 1.37
N ILE A 7 2.94 -6.95 1.49
CA ILE A 7 1.94 -6.36 2.41
C ILE A 7 2.40 -6.28 3.88
N GLY A 8 3.19 -7.24 4.37
CA GLY A 8 3.69 -7.22 5.74
C GLY A 8 4.66 -6.06 6.00
N VAL A 9 5.59 -5.83 5.07
CA VAL A 9 6.54 -4.71 5.13
C VAL A 9 5.81 -3.38 4.94
N ALA A 10 4.87 -3.32 3.99
CA ALA A 10 4.05 -2.12 3.76
C ALA A 10 3.23 -1.73 4.99
N ALA A 11 2.60 -2.70 5.64
CA ALA A 11 1.83 -2.49 6.87
C ALA A 11 2.71 -1.96 8.01
N LYS A 12 3.91 -2.55 8.18
CA LYS A 12 4.91 -2.06 9.15
C LYS A 12 5.35 -0.64 8.84
N TYR A 13 5.56 -0.31 7.57
CA TYR A 13 5.96 1.03 7.11
C TYR A 13 4.94 2.11 7.51
N LEU A 14 3.66 1.77 7.39
CA LEU A 14 2.53 2.65 7.68
C LEU A 14 2.06 2.59 9.14
N GLY A 15 2.64 1.72 9.97
CA GLY A 15 2.22 1.53 11.37
C GLY A 15 0.82 0.93 11.52
N VAL A 16 0.36 0.13 10.57
CA VAL A 16 -0.97 -0.52 10.58
C VAL A 16 -0.86 -2.03 10.47
N THR A 17 -2.00 -2.72 10.62
CA THR A 17 -2.05 -4.17 10.39
C THR A 17 -2.19 -4.49 8.90
N THR A 18 -1.79 -5.70 8.49
CA THR A 18 -2.05 -6.19 7.13
C THR A 18 -3.55 -6.32 6.83
N LYS A 19 -4.39 -6.49 7.86
CA LYS A 19 -5.85 -6.46 7.73
C LYS A 19 -6.33 -5.06 7.33
N THR A 20 -5.82 -4.01 7.98
CA THR A 20 -6.12 -2.61 7.63
C THR A 20 -5.77 -2.32 6.17
N MET A 21 -4.58 -2.75 5.73
CA MET A 21 -4.16 -2.60 4.32
C MET A 21 -5.11 -3.25 3.32
N ARG A 22 -5.70 -4.40 3.65
CA ARG A 22 -6.69 -5.09 2.80
C ARG A 22 -8.06 -4.41 2.80
N ILE A 23 -8.41 -3.73 3.89
CA ILE A 23 -9.67 -2.97 4.01
C ILE A 23 -9.57 -1.67 3.21
N TRP A 24 -8.40 -1.02 3.22
CA TRP A 24 -8.17 0.21 2.46
C TRP A 24 -8.07 0.00 0.95
N GLU A 25 -7.74 -1.22 0.52
CA GLU A 25 -7.67 -1.58 -0.89
C GLU A 25 -9.09 -1.72 -1.46
N ASP A 26 -9.40 -0.91 -2.47
CA ASP A 26 -10.66 -1.01 -3.20
C ASP A 26 -10.70 -2.18 -4.19
N THR A 27 -11.82 -2.35 -4.89
CA THR A 27 -12.02 -3.42 -5.87
C THR A 27 -11.09 -3.31 -7.08
N GLU A 28 -10.64 -2.10 -7.39
CA GLU A 28 -9.75 -1.79 -8.51
C GLU A 28 -8.25 -1.95 -8.13
N GLY A 29 -7.97 -2.22 -6.85
CA GLY A 29 -6.62 -2.41 -6.34
C GLY A 29 -5.90 -1.10 -6.04
N TYR A 30 -6.61 -0.07 -5.59
CA TYR A 30 -6.03 1.19 -5.12
C TYR A 30 -6.27 1.38 -3.63
N ILE A 31 -5.36 2.11 -2.99
CA ILE A 31 -5.53 2.62 -1.63
C ILE A 31 -5.54 4.13 -1.72
N THR A 32 -6.60 4.75 -1.21
CA THR A 32 -6.72 6.22 -1.12
C THR A 32 -6.77 6.65 0.34
N LYS A 33 -5.89 7.58 0.72
CA LYS A 33 -5.87 8.22 2.04
C LYS A 33 -5.64 9.71 1.86
N GLY A 34 -6.62 10.53 2.23
CA GLY A 34 -6.60 11.97 1.97
C GLY A 34 -6.51 12.27 0.47
N ASN A 35 -5.51 13.06 0.08
CA ASN A 35 -5.21 13.41 -1.32
C ASN A 35 -4.23 12.45 -2.02
N VAL A 36 -3.82 11.35 -1.37
CA VAL A 36 -2.88 10.38 -1.92
C VAL A 36 -3.61 9.10 -2.30
N THR A 37 -3.54 8.73 -3.58
CA THR A 37 -3.93 7.43 -4.11
C THR A 37 -2.69 6.67 -4.56
N ILE A 38 -2.59 5.40 -4.16
CA ILE A 38 -1.50 4.49 -4.53
C ILE A 38 -2.06 3.23 -5.16
N LYS A 39 -1.28 2.60 -6.03
CA LYS A 39 -1.67 1.35 -6.70
C LYS A 39 -1.11 0.13 -5.97
N VAL A 40 -1.96 -0.87 -5.76
CA VAL A 40 -1.56 -2.19 -5.26
C VAL A 40 -1.28 -3.09 -6.46
N TYR A 41 -0.01 -3.40 -6.68
CA TYR A 41 0.41 -4.30 -7.74
C TYR A 41 0.18 -5.75 -7.33
N ARG A 42 -0.18 -6.59 -8.28
CA ARG A 42 -0.32 -8.04 -8.08
C ARG A 42 0.69 -8.75 -8.96
N THR A 43 1.56 -9.55 -8.36
CA THR A 43 2.47 -10.44 -9.10
C THR A 43 1.84 -11.83 -9.24
N ASN A 44 2.50 -12.69 -10.02
CA ASN A 44 2.12 -14.11 -10.15
C ASN A 44 1.83 -14.71 -8.76
N GLY A 45 0.70 -15.41 -8.65
CA GLY A 45 0.19 -15.93 -7.37
C GLY A 45 -0.66 -14.94 -6.55
N LYS A 46 -1.11 -13.82 -7.13
CA LYS A 46 -1.96 -12.80 -6.47
C LYS A 46 -1.29 -12.15 -5.24
N ILE A 47 0.05 -12.14 -5.22
CA ILE A 47 0.81 -11.52 -4.13
C ILE A 47 0.79 -10.00 -4.32
N ARG A 48 0.40 -9.28 -3.27
CA ARG A 48 0.36 -7.82 -3.24
C ARG A 48 1.75 -7.22 -3.12
N ARG A 49 2.02 -6.22 -3.94
CA ARG A 49 3.26 -5.43 -3.97
C ARG A 49 2.92 -3.95 -3.91
N TYR A 50 3.71 -3.22 -3.14
CA TYR A 50 3.55 -1.79 -2.89
C TYR A 50 4.87 -1.11 -3.20
N VAL A 51 4.82 0.00 -3.96
CA VAL A 51 6.00 0.83 -4.22
C VAL A 51 6.37 1.57 -2.93
N VAL A 52 7.64 1.56 -2.54
CA VAL A 52 8.09 2.19 -1.29
C VAL A 52 7.83 3.70 -1.27
N GLU A 53 8.08 4.39 -2.38
CA GLU A 53 7.82 5.83 -2.54
C GLU A 53 6.33 6.18 -2.36
N ASP A 54 5.42 5.32 -2.86
CA ASP A 54 3.99 5.48 -2.66
C ASP A 54 3.60 5.34 -1.18
N LEU A 55 4.22 4.40 -0.46
CA LEU A 55 4.01 4.22 0.98
C LEU A 55 4.53 5.43 1.78
N GLU A 56 5.64 6.03 1.35
CA GLU A 56 6.18 7.26 1.92
C GLU A 56 5.19 8.42 1.81
N ARG A 57 4.66 8.64 0.60
CA ARG A 57 3.61 9.63 0.35
C ARG A 57 2.39 9.38 1.23
N LEU A 58 1.91 8.14 1.28
CA LEU A 58 0.73 7.76 2.06
C LEU A 58 0.95 7.97 3.58
N ARG A 59 2.18 7.76 4.06
CA ARG A 59 2.58 7.97 5.47
C ARG A 59 2.57 9.44 5.86
N GLN A 60 2.93 10.33 4.94
CA GLN A 60 2.98 11.78 5.19
C GLN A 60 1.59 12.43 5.28
N VAL A 61 0.54 11.75 4.81
CA VAL A 61 -0.85 12.19 4.99
C VAL A 61 -1.23 12.13 6.47
N ARG A 62 -1.16 13.30 7.13
CA ARG A 62 -1.77 13.54 8.45
C ARG A 62 -3.29 13.69 8.26
N VAL A 63 -4.05 13.03 9.12
CA VAL A 63 -5.51 13.19 9.24
C VAL A 63 -5.78 14.34 10.20
#